data_AF-A0A498LUE1-F1
#
_entry.id   AF-A0A498LUE1-F1
#
_cell.length_a   1.000
_cell.length_b   1.000
_cell.length_c   1.000
_cell.angle_alpha   90.00
_cell.angle_beta   90.00
_cell.angle_gamma   90.00
#
_symmetry.space_group_name_H-M   'P 1'
#
loop_
_entity.id
_entity.type
_entity.pdbx_description
1 polymer ?
#
loop_
_entity_poly.entity_id
_entity_poly.type
_entity_poly.pdbx_seq_one_letter_code
_entity_poly.pdbx_strand_id
1 'polypeptide(L)'
;MYMKPNRKWRIPTRNQKETYALGVVTLFPSLKDPFSKKGYEHFYDADSGTGYIAWRLKTVQRNAKKRNKPSISKRNEAQILLKMRETFYYRHRLVHDPNKTADILKTFPTFLNTTGLLNQDFSLLFSPETSSKLLEMWDTTFKAKIIEEAIGLTSTAVVRSLLLSANNQRDSEHCSDWDSDMSTLLLLLHLLPPTPGKKVSKISASDAINRLVVYQKSRTCLEQHLQKREGRQPYLLAVGRNRDQIEHFYIALDKNLIPFYPSCSK
;
A
#
# COMPACT_ATOMS: atom_id res chain seq x y z
N MET A 1 19.60 -6.20 26.93
CA MET A 1 18.59 -7.27 27.12
C MET A 1 17.21 -6.65 27.14
N TYR A 2 16.49 -6.66 26.02
CA TYR A 2 15.11 -6.16 25.96
C TYR A 2 14.16 -7.25 26.48
N MET A 3 13.43 -6.96 27.57
CA MET A 3 12.40 -7.85 28.10
C MET A 3 11.27 -8.00 27.08
N LYS A 4 10.95 -9.24 26.69
CA LYS A 4 9.75 -9.57 25.89
C LYS A 4 8.49 -9.12 26.65
N PRO A 5 7.55 -8.39 26.03
CA PRO A 5 6.29 -8.06 26.68
C PRO A 5 5.31 -9.24 26.53
N ASN A 6 5.50 -10.28 27.35
CA ASN A 6 4.45 -11.28 27.55
C ASN A 6 3.83 -11.09 28.93
N ARG A 7 2.92 -10.11 29.03
CA ARG A 7 2.02 -10.00 30.19
C ARG A 7 0.60 -9.87 29.65
N LYS A 8 -0.17 -10.97 29.73
CA LYS A 8 -1.63 -10.88 29.83
C LYS A 8 -1.93 -9.83 30.90
N TRP A 9 -2.55 -8.72 30.51
CA TRP A 9 -2.97 -7.66 31.43
C TRP A 9 -3.95 -8.24 32.47
N ARG A 10 -3.44 -8.72 33.60
CA ARG A 10 -4.28 -9.15 34.72
C ARG A 10 -4.86 -7.90 35.37
N ILE A 11 -6.18 -7.87 35.55
CA ILE A 11 -6.87 -6.76 36.22
C ILE A 11 -6.35 -6.71 37.66
N PRO A 12 -5.84 -5.55 38.13
CA PRO A 12 -5.42 -5.40 39.51
C PRO A 12 -6.53 -5.76 40.50
N THR A 13 -6.17 -6.45 41.58
CA THR A 13 -7.09 -6.82 42.66
C THR A 13 -7.61 -5.58 43.40
N ARG A 14 -8.65 -5.73 44.22
CA ARG A 14 -9.18 -4.66 45.08
C ARG A 14 -8.07 -4.02 45.92
N ASN A 15 -7.25 -4.84 46.57
CA ASN A 15 -6.16 -4.37 47.41
C ASN A 15 -5.08 -3.61 46.61
N GLN A 16 -4.76 -4.07 45.38
CA GLN A 16 -3.80 -3.38 44.52
C GLN A 16 -4.30 -2.01 44.09
N LYS A 17 -5.60 -1.87 43.76
CA LYS A 17 -6.18 -0.58 43.39
C LYS A 17 -6.20 0.40 44.56
N GLU A 18 -6.48 -0.08 45.76
CA GLU A 18 -6.43 0.71 46.99
C GLU A 18 -5.00 1.17 47.29
N THR A 19 -4.01 0.27 47.15
CA THR A 19 -2.59 0.61 47.27
C THR A 19 -2.18 1.69 46.26
N TYR A 20 -2.66 1.61 45.02
CA TYR A 20 -2.37 2.63 44.00
C TYR A 20 -3.00 3.98 44.34
N ALA A 21 -4.27 4.00 44.76
CA ALA A 21 -4.95 5.22 45.15
C ALA A 21 -4.27 5.90 46.35
N LEU A 22 -3.88 5.12 47.35
CA LEU A 22 -3.11 5.60 48.50
C LEU A 22 -1.74 6.14 48.07
N GLY A 23 -1.03 5.42 47.20
CA GLY A 23 0.27 5.85 46.68
C GLY A 23 0.19 7.18 45.94
N VAL A 24 -0.85 7.41 45.14
CA VAL A 24 -1.08 8.67 44.42
C VAL A 24 -1.17 9.85 45.37
N VAL A 25 -2.02 9.78 46.40
CA VAL A 25 -2.18 10.90 47.35
C VAL A 25 -1.01 11.05 48.32
N THR A 26 -0.25 9.96 48.56
CA THR A 26 0.96 10.00 49.37
C THR A 26 2.10 10.72 48.64
N LEU A 27 2.27 10.43 47.34
CA LEU A 27 3.28 11.08 46.50
C LEU A 27 2.88 12.50 46.09
N PHE A 28 1.58 12.77 45.95
CA PHE A 28 1.03 14.05 45.54
C PHE A 28 -0.07 14.51 46.51
N PRO A 29 0.31 15.09 47.67
CA PRO A 29 -0.64 15.47 48.71
C PRO A 29 -1.76 16.42 48.24
N SER A 30 -1.49 17.27 47.25
CA SER A 30 -2.48 18.18 46.66
C SER A 30 -3.62 17.48 45.91
N LEU A 31 -3.47 16.19 45.59
CA LEU A 31 -4.53 15.38 44.99
C LEU A 31 -5.42 14.70 46.03
N LYS A 32 -5.10 14.84 47.32
CA LYS A 32 -5.92 14.31 48.41
C LYS A 32 -7.22 15.11 48.49
N ASP A 33 -8.34 14.42 48.47
CA ASP A 33 -9.64 15.06 48.67
C ASP A 33 -9.85 15.36 50.16
N PRO A 34 -10.03 16.64 50.55
CA PRO A 34 -10.20 17.03 51.94
C PRO A 34 -11.57 16.62 52.52
N PHE A 35 -12.53 16.22 51.69
CA PHE A 35 -13.89 15.88 52.11
C PHE A 35 -14.15 14.37 52.26
N SER A 36 -13.20 13.52 51.84
CA SER A 36 -13.29 12.07 52.01
C SER A 36 -12.49 11.57 53.21
N LYS A 37 -12.88 10.40 53.71
CA LYS A 37 -12.40 9.83 54.98
C LYS A 37 -10.89 9.55 54.96
N LYS A 38 -10.39 9.01 53.85
CA LYS A 38 -8.98 8.67 53.64
C LYS A 38 -8.31 9.60 52.63
N GLY A 39 -9.09 10.35 51.86
CA GLY A 39 -8.64 11.34 50.89
C GLY A 39 -8.25 10.79 49.51
N TYR A 40 -8.39 9.49 49.27
CA TYR A 40 -8.03 8.84 47.99
C TYR A 40 -9.23 8.19 47.28
N GLU A 41 -10.41 8.25 47.89
CA GLU A 41 -11.61 7.53 47.46
C GLU A 41 -12.05 7.91 46.03
N HIS A 42 -11.75 9.13 45.57
CA HIS A 42 -11.97 9.54 44.17
C HIS A 42 -11.12 8.73 43.17
N PHE A 43 -9.93 8.28 43.56
CA PHE A 43 -9.08 7.43 42.72
C PHE A 43 -9.50 5.96 42.81
N TYR A 44 -9.79 5.49 44.02
CA TYR A 44 -10.42 4.19 44.23
C TYR A 44 -11.08 4.13 45.61
N ASP A 45 -12.40 3.93 45.63
CA ASP A 45 -13.13 3.62 46.85
C ASP A 45 -13.27 2.10 46.97
N ALA A 46 -12.69 1.55 48.04
CA ALA A 46 -12.72 0.12 48.30
C ALA A 46 -14.14 -0.37 48.57
N ASP A 47 -14.98 0.42 49.25
CA ASP A 47 -16.29 -0.01 49.73
C ASP A 47 -17.29 -0.10 48.57
N SER A 48 -17.33 0.91 47.70
CA SER A 48 -18.14 0.85 46.48
C SER A 48 -17.47 0.10 45.31
N GLY A 49 -16.16 -0.10 45.36
CA GLY A 49 -15.38 -0.65 44.25
C GLY A 49 -15.30 0.29 43.02
N THR A 50 -15.56 1.57 43.22
CA THR A 50 -15.59 2.61 42.17
C THR A 50 -14.36 3.53 42.24
N GLY A 51 -14.34 4.62 41.46
CA GLY A 51 -13.21 5.55 41.37
C GLY A 51 -12.47 5.52 40.03
N TYR A 52 -11.62 6.53 39.81
CA TYR A 52 -10.94 6.77 38.54
C TYR A 52 -10.13 5.57 38.04
N ILE A 53 -9.37 4.92 38.92
CA ILE A 53 -8.52 3.76 38.56
C ILE A 53 -9.39 2.59 38.09
N ALA A 54 -10.48 2.31 38.81
CA ALA A 54 -11.42 1.25 38.45
C ALA A 54 -12.10 1.53 37.09
N TRP A 55 -12.52 2.79 36.86
CA TRP A 55 -13.12 3.20 35.59
C TRP A 55 -12.12 3.14 34.43
N ARG A 56 -10.92 3.68 34.62
CA ARG A 56 -9.91 3.79 33.56
C ARG A 56 -9.41 2.43 33.11
N LEU A 57 -9.17 1.50 34.04
CA LEU A 57 -8.79 0.12 33.70
C LEU A 57 -9.89 -0.59 32.89
N LYS A 58 -11.16 -0.39 33.25
CA LYS A 58 -12.30 -0.94 32.49
C LYS A 58 -12.38 -0.34 31.08
N THR A 59 -12.25 0.98 30.92
CA THR A 59 -12.39 1.63 29.61
C THR A 59 -11.21 1.37 28.68
N VAL A 60 -9.98 1.38 29.19
CA VAL A 60 -8.78 1.03 28.41
C VAL A 60 -8.88 -0.40 27.88
N GLN A 61 -9.32 -1.37 28.69
CA GLN A 61 -9.54 -2.75 28.23
C GLN A 61 -10.66 -2.88 27.19
N ARG A 62 -11.78 -2.17 27.38
CA ARG A 62 -12.86 -2.15 26.36
C ARG A 62 -12.37 -1.56 25.04
N ASN A 63 -11.56 -0.49 25.09
CA ASN A 63 -11.00 0.14 23.90
C ASN A 63 -9.95 -0.75 23.22
N ALA A 64 -9.15 -1.49 23.98
CA ALA A 64 -8.22 -2.49 23.43
C ALA A 64 -8.98 -3.62 22.71
N LYS A 65 -10.08 -4.12 23.29
CA LYS A 65 -10.95 -5.11 22.62
C LYS A 65 -11.63 -4.55 21.37
N LYS A 66 -12.05 -3.29 21.37
CA LYS A 66 -12.61 -2.62 20.17
C LYS A 66 -11.59 -2.49 19.05
N ARG A 67 -10.31 -2.17 19.36
CA ARG A 67 -9.22 -2.10 18.35
C ARG A 67 -8.93 -3.46 17.70
N ASN A 68 -9.15 -4.56 18.42
CA ASN A 68 -8.91 -5.91 17.92
C ASN A 68 -10.12 -6.52 17.18
N LYS A 69 -11.27 -5.85 17.13
CA LYS A 69 -12.43 -6.28 16.34
C LYS A 69 -12.28 -5.72 14.92
N PRO A 70 -12.27 -6.54 13.85
CA PRO A 70 -12.19 -6.02 12.50
C PRO A 70 -13.35 -5.07 12.23
N SER A 71 -13.03 -3.86 11.75
CA SER A 71 -14.00 -2.83 11.40
C SER A 71 -14.99 -3.36 10.35
N ILE A 72 -16.23 -2.87 10.40
CA ILE A 72 -17.30 -3.24 9.45
C ILE A 72 -16.84 -3.03 7.98
N SER A 73 -16.08 -1.97 7.69
CA SER A 73 -15.48 -1.71 6.36
C SER A 73 -14.63 -2.87 5.86
N LYS A 74 -13.67 -3.33 6.66
CA LYS A 74 -12.79 -4.46 6.33
C LYS A 74 -13.54 -5.78 6.13
N ARG A 75 -14.64 -5.99 6.86
CA ARG A 75 -15.49 -7.18 6.68
C ARG A 75 -16.22 -7.12 5.33
N ASN A 76 -16.68 -5.94 4.94
CA ASN A 76 -17.33 -5.73 3.64
C ASN A 76 -16.33 -5.89 2.49
N GLU A 77 -15.11 -5.37 2.61
CA GLU A 77 -14.04 -5.56 1.60
C GLU A 77 -13.72 -7.05 1.37
N ALA A 78 -13.58 -7.85 2.44
CA ALA A 78 -13.34 -9.28 2.30
C ALA A 78 -14.49 -10.01 1.60
N GLN A 79 -15.74 -9.61 1.87
CA GLN A 79 -16.90 -10.15 1.17
C GLN A 79 -16.95 -9.71 -0.30
N ILE A 80 -16.53 -8.48 -0.61
CA ILE A 80 -16.41 -7.98 -1.98
C ILE A 80 -15.38 -8.81 -2.75
N LEU A 81 -14.17 -9.02 -2.19
CA LEU A 81 -13.13 -9.83 -2.82
C LEU A 81 -13.63 -11.25 -3.12
N LEU A 82 -14.30 -11.89 -2.15
CA LEU A 82 -14.87 -13.22 -2.32
C LEU A 82 -15.87 -13.28 -3.48
N LYS A 83 -16.84 -12.37 -3.51
CA LYS A 83 -17.84 -12.31 -4.59
C LYS A 83 -17.19 -11.99 -5.95
N MET A 84 -16.21 -11.09 -5.95
CA MET A 84 -15.48 -10.74 -7.17
C MET A 84 -14.65 -11.90 -7.71
N ARG A 85 -14.16 -12.79 -6.84
CA ARG A 85 -13.48 -14.03 -7.20
C ARG A 85 -14.43 -15.04 -7.85
N GLU A 86 -15.64 -15.21 -7.31
CA GLU A 86 -16.65 -16.11 -7.89
C GLU A 86 -17.06 -15.70 -9.32
N THR A 87 -17.10 -14.40 -9.59
CA THR A 87 -17.44 -13.86 -10.93
C THR A 87 -16.29 -13.86 -11.94
N PHE A 88 -15.11 -14.35 -11.57
CA PHE A 88 -13.89 -14.27 -12.39
C PHE A 88 -14.07 -14.81 -13.81
N TYR A 89 -14.58 -16.04 -13.98
CA TYR A 89 -14.72 -16.65 -15.30
C TYR A 89 -15.70 -15.90 -16.21
N TYR A 90 -16.77 -15.35 -15.64
CA TYR A 90 -17.71 -14.54 -16.39
C TYR A 90 -17.06 -13.23 -16.86
N ARG A 91 -16.37 -12.53 -15.96
CA ARG A 91 -15.61 -11.33 -16.30
C ARG A 91 -14.52 -11.60 -17.34
N HIS A 92 -13.76 -12.69 -17.19
CA HIS A 92 -12.69 -13.06 -18.10
C HIS A 92 -13.23 -13.30 -19.53
N ARG A 93 -14.37 -13.98 -19.67
CA ARG A 93 -15.04 -14.14 -20.96
C ARG A 93 -15.46 -12.81 -21.57
N LEU A 94 -15.95 -11.87 -20.77
CA LEU A 94 -16.35 -10.54 -21.25
C LEU A 94 -15.17 -9.70 -21.76
N VAL A 95 -14.00 -9.83 -21.15
CA VAL A 95 -12.78 -9.13 -21.61
C VAL A 95 -12.40 -9.54 -23.04
N HIS A 96 -12.67 -10.80 -23.40
CA HIS A 96 -12.42 -11.36 -24.73
C HIS A 96 -13.60 -11.20 -25.71
N ASP A 97 -14.73 -10.62 -25.28
CA ASP A 97 -15.87 -10.32 -26.14
C ASP A 97 -15.69 -8.91 -26.74
N PRO A 98 -15.43 -8.75 -28.06
CA PRO A 98 -15.14 -7.47 -28.67
C PRO A 98 -16.30 -6.47 -28.56
N ASN A 99 -17.53 -6.96 -28.39
CA ASN A 99 -18.72 -6.12 -28.28
C ASN A 99 -18.99 -5.67 -26.83
N LYS A 100 -18.39 -6.34 -25.83
CA LYS A 100 -18.67 -6.07 -24.41
C LYS A 100 -17.46 -5.59 -23.62
N THR A 101 -16.25 -5.81 -24.13
CA THR A 101 -15.00 -5.46 -23.45
C THR A 101 -14.92 -3.96 -23.10
N ALA A 102 -15.48 -3.09 -23.94
CA ALA A 102 -15.53 -1.65 -23.70
C ALA A 102 -16.38 -1.24 -22.47
N ASP A 103 -17.36 -2.07 -22.08
CA ASP A 103 -18.25 -1.80 -20.95
C ASP A 103 -17.85 -2.60 -19.70
N ILE A 104 -16.65 -3.20 -19.68
CA ILE A 104 -16.23 -4.07 -18.57
C ILE A 104 -16.19 -3.32 -17.24
N LEU A 105 -15.69 -2.09 -17.22
CA LEU A 105 -15.64 -1.26 -16.01
C LEU A 105 -17.02 -0.73 -15.60
N LYS A 106 -17.97 -0.62 -16.54
CA LYS A 106 -19.37 -0.31 -16.22
C LYS A 106 -20.09 -1.51 -15.61
N THR A 107 -19.78 -2.71 -16.09
CA THR A 107 -20.32 -3.98 -15.59
C THR A 107 -19.73 -4.35 -14.22
N PHE A 108 -18.44 -4.06 -14.02
CA PHE A 108 -17.72 -4.31 -12.77
C PHE A 108 -17.09 -3.01 -12.21
N PRO A 109 -17.93 -2.05 -11.76
CA PRO A 109 -17.45 -0.76 -11.24
C PRO A 109 -16.65 -0.92 -9.95
N THR A 110 -16.77 -2.07 -9.28
CA THR A 110 -16.01 -2.44 -8.08
C THR A 110 -14.49 -2.36 -8.28
N PHE A 111 -13.97 -2.54 -9.51
CA PHE A 111 -12.55 -2.32 -9.78
C PHE A 111 -12.10 -0.89 -9.55
N LEU A 112 -13.00 0.10 -9.62
CA LEU A 112 -12.67 1.51 -9.47
C LEU A 112 -12.55 1.92 -8.00
N ASN A 113 -13.14 1.16 -7.08
CA ASN A 113 -13.24 1.54 -5.67
C ASN A 113 -12.67 0.50 -4.70
N THR A 114 -12.38 -0.72 -5.18
CA THR A 114 -11.87 -1.82 -4.34
C THR A 114 -10.49 -2.25 -4.81
N THR A 115 -9.58 -2.27 -3.86
CA THR A 115 -8.16 -2.47 -4.09
C THR A 115 -7.79 -3.94 -4.03
N GLY A 116 -6.77 -4.36 -4.77
CA GLY A 116 -6.29 -5.74 -4.77
C GLY A 116 -7.06 -6.69 -5.68
N LEU A 117 -8.15 -6.24 -6.31
CA LEU A 117 -8.89 -7.03 -7.29
C LEU A 117 -8.07 -7.37 -8.54
N LEU A 118 -7.21 -6.45 -9.00
CA LEU A 118 -6.31 -6.73 -10.12
C LEU A 118 -5.31 -7.84 -9.78
N ASN A 119 -4.70 -7.79 -8.59
CA ASN A 119 -3.80 -8.84 -8.13
C ASN A 119 -4.54 -10.17 -7.96
N GLN A 120 -5.77 -10.15 -7.44
CA GLN A 120 -6.61 -11.33 -7.34
C GLN A 120 -6.83 -11.97 -8.72
N ASP A 121 -7.26 -11.19 -9.71
CA ASP A 121 -7.51 -11.70 -11.06
C ASP A 121 -6.23 -12.16 -11.76
N PHE A 122 -5.13 -11.43 -11.57
CA PHE A 122 -3.83 -11.83 -12.08
C PHE A 122 -3.39 -13.19 -11.51
N SER A 123 -3.52 -13.41 -10.20
CA SER A 123 -3.25 -14.71 -9.57
C SER A 123 -4.22 -15.81 -10.01
N LEU A 124 -5.48 -15.48 -10.33
CA LEU A 124 -6.42 -16.47 -10.88
C LEU A 124 -6.07 -16.86 -12.32
N LEU A 125 -5.53 -15.93 -13.12
CA LEU A 125 -5.10 -16.18 -14.50
C LEU A 125 -3.83 -17.03 -14.56
N PHE A 126 -2.84 -16.73 -13.72
CA PHE A 126 -1.49 -17.31 -13.82
C PHE A 126 -1.17 -18.33 -12.72
N SER A 127 -2.06 -18.56 -11.77
CA SER A 127 -1.80 -19.23 -10.48
C SER A 127 -1.02 -18.35 -9.48
N PRO A 128 -1.20 -18.55 -8.15
CA PRO A 128 -0.45 -17.85 -7.13
C PRO A 128 1.07 -17.98 -7.33
N GLU A 129 1.55 -19.19 -7.61
CA GLU A 129 2.96 -19.54 -7.71
C GLU A 129 3.64 -18.80 -8.87
N THR A 130 2.99 -18.73 -10.03
CA THR A 130 3.54 -17.99 -11.17
C THR A 130 3.42 -16.48 -10.95
N SER A 131 2.30 -16.02 -10.37
CA SER A 131 2.03 -14.60 -10.20
C SER A 131 3.00 -13.89 -9.25
N SER A 132 3.53 -14.60 -8.24
CA SER A 132 4.50 -14.06 -7.28
C SER A 132 5.96 -14.24 -7.72
N LYS A 133 6.24 -15.17 -8.64
CA LYS A 133 7.60 -15.64 -8.94
C LYS A 133 8.58 -14.52 -9.32
N LEU A 134 8.12 -13.57 -10.14
CA LEU A 134 8.95 -12.43 -10.55
C LEU A 134 9.35 -11.59 -9.34
N LEU A 135 8.39 -11.27 -8.45
CA LEU A 135 8.62 -10.44 -7.27
C LEU A 135 9.50 -11.15 -6.23
N GLU A 136 9.31 -12.46 -6.05
CA GLU A 136 10.13 -13.29 -5.14
C GLU A 136 11.61 -13.33 -5.57
N MET A 137 11.86 -13.33 -6.88
CA MET A 137 13.19 -13.39 -7.46
C MET A 137 13.75 -12.02 -7.85
N TRP A 138 12.98 -10.95 -7.65
CA TRP A 138 13.33 -9.60 -8.11
C TRP A 138 14.64 -9.12 -7.47
N ASP A 139 14.66 -9.04 -6.15
CA ASP A 139 15.80 -8.54 -5.38
C ASP A 139 16.99 -9.52 -5.38
N THR A 140 16.74 -10.82 -5.55
CA THR A 140 17.79 -11.86 -5.43
C THR A 140 18.48 -12.20 -6.75
N THR A 141 17.77 -12.08 -7.88
CA THR A 141 18.25 -12.60 -9.17
C THR A 141 18.04 -11.61 -10.31
N PHE A 142 16.81 -11.17 -10.54
CA PHE A 142 16.47 -10.46 -11.78
C PHE A 142 17.04 -9.05 -11.83
N LYS A 143 16.92 -8.29 -10.73
CA LYS A 143 17.34 -6.88 -10.70
C LYS A 143 18.83 -6.72 -11.05
N ALA A 144 19.70 -7.51 -10.40
CA ALA A 144 21.15 -7.47 -10.66
C ALA A 144 21.49 -7.85 -12.10
N LYS A 145 20.88 -8.92 -12.64
CA LYS A 145 21.13 -9.37 -14.01
C LYS A 145 20.68 -8.35 -15.06
N ILE A 146 19.53 -7.70 -14.85
CA ILE A 146 19.05 -6.65 -15.76
C ILE A 146 20.01 -5.47 -15.78
N ILE A 147 20.52 -5.06 -14.60
CA ILE A 147 21.50 -3.97 -14.52
C ILE A 147 22.80 -4.35 -15.23
N GLU A 148 23.31 -5.56 -15.01
CA GLU A 148 24.52 -6.07 -15.66
C GLU A 148 24.41 -6.07 -17.19
N GLU A 149 23.32 -6.62 -17.72
CA GLU A 149 23.04 -6.61 -19.16
C GLU A 149 22.87 -5.18 -19.72
N ALA A 150 22.23 -4.30 -18.96
CA ALA A 150 21.99 -2.92 -19.36
C ALA A 150 23.27 -2.08 -19.49
N ILE A 151 24.39 -2.48 -18.85
CA ILE A 151 25.69 -1.81 -19.04
C ILE A 151 26.17 -1.93 -20.49
N GLY A 152 25.82 -3.00 -21.18
CA GLY A 152 26.16 -3.22 -22.59
C GLY A 152 25.35 -2.40 -23.59
N LEU A 153 24.31 -1.69 -23.15
CA LEU A 153 23.46 -0.87 -24.02
C LEU A 153 24.21 0.36 -24.55
N THR A 154 23.77 0.84 -25.72
CA THR A 154 24.25 2.13 -26.24
C THR A 154 23.99 3.24 -25.24
N SER A 155 25.06 3.93 -24.82
CA SER A 155 25.02 4.97 -23.80
C SER A 155 24.29 6.22 -24.31
N THR A 156 23.01 6.31 -23.96
CA THR A 156 22.17 7.49 -24.17
C THR A 156 21.93 8.21 -22.84
N ALA A 157 21.52 9.48 -22.85
CA ALA A 157 21.23 10.20 -21.61
C ALA A 157 20.18 9.49 -20.74
N VAL A 158 19.14 8.91 -21.37
CA VAL A 158 18.10 8.14 -20.68
C VAL A 158 18.68 6.87 -20.06
N VAL A 159 19.43 6.08 -20.81
CA VAL A 159 20.02 4.82 -20.30
C VAL A 159 21.00 5.10 -19.16
N ARG A 160 21.83 6.15 -19.26
CA ARG A 160 22.75 6.55 -18.18
C ARG A 160 21.99 6.93 -16.90
N SER A 161 20.98 7.79 -17.00
CA SER A 161 20.16 8.20 -15.85
C SER A 161 19.45 7.00 -15.20
N LEU A 162 18.92 6.08 -16.00
CA LEU A 162 18.30 4.85 -15.50
C LEU A 162 19.31 3.92 -14.82
N LEU A 163 20.51 3.74 -15.39
CA LEU A 163 21.57 2.91 -14.79
C LEU A 163 22.06 3.47 -13.44
N LEU A 164 22.23 4.79 -13.34
CA LEU A 164 22.60 5.45 -12.08
C LEU A 164 21.52 5.22 -11.02
N SER A 165 20.27 5.52 -11.36
CA SER A 165 19.11 5.35 -10.47
C SER A 165 18.91 3.88 -10.05
N ALA A 166 19.08 2.94 -10.98
CA ALA A 166 19.02 1.50 -10.71
C ALA A 166 20.08 1.07 -9.68
N ASN A 167 21.28 1.66 -9.71
CA ASN A 167 22.36 1.41 -8.75
C ASN A 167 22.26 2.25 -7.46
N ASN A 168 21.16 2.97 -7.24
CA ASN A 168 21.00 3.94 -6.13
C ASN A 168 22.08 5.04 -6.11
N GLN A 169 22.69 5.31 -7.26
CA GLN A 169 23.65 6.39 -7.44
C GLN A 169 22.90 7.63 -7.92
N ARG A 170 23.25 8.80 -7.37
CA ARG A 170 22.62 10.07 -7.72
C ARG A 170 23.67 11.06 -8.17
N ASP A 171 23.52 11.56 -9.39
CA ASP A 171 24.19 12.79 -9.82
C ASP A 171 23.42 13.98 -9.26
N SER A 172 24.12 15.05 -8.86
CA SER A 172 23.49 16.24 -8.27
C SER A 172 22.51 16.94 -9.25
N GLU A 173 22.61 16.65 -10.55
CA GLU A 173 21.73 17.17 -11.60
C GLU A 173 20.42 16.39 -11.77
N HIS A 174 20.32 15.16 -11.24
CA HIS A 174 19.24 14.20 -11.56
C HIS A 174 18.34 13.82 -10.36
N CYS A 175 18.09 14.76 -9.45
CA CYS A 175 17.28 14.57 -8.23
C CYS A 175 15.78 14.21 -8.47
N SER A 176 15.33 14.17 -9.73
CA SER A 176 13.93 13.90 -10.12
C SER A 176 13.70 12.53 -10.76
N ASP A 177 14.67 11.62 -10.73
CA ASP A 177 14.60 10.34 -11.43
C ASP A 177 13.81 9.27 -10.65
N TRP A 178 13.51 8.17 -11.32
CA TRP A 178 12.75 7.04 -10.77
C TRP A 178 13.54 6.32 -9.68
N ASP A 179 12.84 5.62 -8.79
CA ASP A 179 13.50 4.74 -7.83
C ASP A 179 14.27 3.60 -8.54
N SER A 180 15.08 2.87 -7.77
CA SER A 180 15.92 1.80 -8.29
C SER A 180 15.13 0.66 -8.94
N ASP A 181 13.94 0.31 -8.43
CA ASP A 181 13.12 -0.77 -8.97
C ASP A 181 12.47 -0.38 -10.30
N MET A 182 11.82 0.78 -10.34
CA MET A 182 11.23 1.34 -11.55
C MET A 182 12.30 1.59 -12.60
N SER A 183 13.46 2.14 -12.23
CA SER A 183 14.56 2.35 -13.18
C SER A 183 15.04 1.04 -13.80
N THR A 184 15.19 -0.01 -12.98
CA THR A 184 15.58 -1.34 -13.48
C THR A 184 14.50 -1.93 -14.40
N LEU A 185 13.22 -1.77 -14.06
CA LEU A 185 12.11 -2.20 -14.92
C LEU A 185 12.10 -1.45 -16.27
N LEU A 186 12.41 -0.15 -16.28
CA LEU A 186 12.48 0.64 -17.50
C LEU A 186 13.72 0.28 -18.35
N LEU A 187 14.84 -0.12 -17.74
CA LEU A 187 15.98 -0.69 -18.47
C LEU A 187 15.61 -1.97 -19.22
N LEU A 188 14.71 -2.79 -18.67
CA LEU A 188 14.23 -3.99 -19.35
C LEU A 188 13.59 -3.67 -20.71
N LEU A 189 12.92 -2.53 -20.86
CA LEU A 189 12.35 -2.10 -22.16
C LEU A 189 13.44 -1.84 -23.22
N HIS A 190 14.62 -1.39 -22.79
CA HIS A 190 15.76 -1.18 -23.69
C HIS A 190 16.45 -2.50 -24.07
N LEU A 191 16.28 -3.55 -23.26
CA LEU A 191 16.83 -4.89 -23.50
C LEU A 191 15.90 -5.79 -24.33
N LEU A 192 14.66 -5.36 -24.60
CA LEU A 192 13.73 -6.15 -25.40
C LEU A 192 14.29 -6.35 -26.82
N PRO A 193 14.28 -7.59 -27.34
CA PRO A 193 14.78 -7.86 -28.67
C PRO A 193 13.93 -7.12 -29.73
N PRO A 194 14.55 -6.64 -30.82
CA PRO A 194 13.78 -6.07 -31.92
C PRO A 194 12.80 -7.13 -32.46
N THR A 195 11.52 -6.76 -32.59
CA THR A 195 10.48 -7.70 -33.03
C THR A 195 10.79 -8.21 -34.45
N PRO A 196 10.82 -9.53 -34.68
CA PRO A 196 10.99 -10.09 -36.02
C PRO A 196 9.69 -9.89 -36.82
N GLY A 197 9.66 -8.94 -37.77
CA GLY A 197 8.47 -8.68 -38.59
C GLY A 197 8.48 -7.33 -39.32
N LYS A 198 7.55 -7.19 -40.29
CA LYS A 198 7.47 -6.12 -41.32
C LYS A 198 7.76 -4.70 -40.80
N LYS A 199 8.37 -3.89 -41.70
CA LYS A 199 8.72 -2.45 -41.58
C LYS A 199 7.55 -1.54 -41.18
N VAL A 200 7.06 -1.66 -39.95
CA VAL A 200 6.30 -0.61 -39.28
C VAL A 200 7.32 0.26 -38.56
N SER A 201 7.14 1.59 -38.58
CA SER A 201 8.00 2.52 -37.85
C SER A 201 8.11 2.07 -36.39
N LYS A 202 9.28 1.57 -35.99
CA LYS A 202 9.52 1.04 -34.65
C LYS A 202 9.42 2.20 -33.66
N ILE A 203 8.56 2.06 -32.65
CA ILE A 203 8.55 2.98 -31.52
C ILE A 203 9.91 2.87 -30.80
N SER A 204 10.49 4.01 -30.40
CA SER A 204 11.72 3.99 -29.61
C SER A 204 11.46 3.47 -28.19
N ALA A 205 12.48 2.93 -27.53
CA ALA A 205 12.35 2.53 -26.12
C ALA A 205 11.94 3.72 -25.23
N SER A 206 12.44 4.92 -25.51
CA SER A 206 12.05 6.14 -24.79
C SER A 206 10.58 6.51 -25.00
N ASP A 207 10.05 6.37 -26.21
CA ASP A 207 8.62 6.57 -26.48
C ASP A 207 7.78 5.48 -25.81
N ALA A 208 8.26 4.24 -25.76
CA ALA A 208 7.60 3.15 -25.05
C ALA A 208 7.51 3.43 -23.54
N ILE A 209 8.59 3.93 -22.93
CA ILE A 209 8.60 4.38 -21.52
C ILE A 209 7.50 5.42 -21.27
N ASN A 210 7.42 6.45 -22.13
CA ASN A 210 6.43 7.53 -22.02
C ASN A 210 4.97 7.05 -22.21
N ARG A 211 4.77 5.92 -22.89
CA ARG A 211 3.46 5.26 -23.02
C ARG A 211 3.15 4.34 -21.86
N LEU A 212 4.17 3.69 -21.29
CA LEU A 212 4.01 2.72 -20.20
C LEU A 212 3.72 3.39 -18.87
N VAL A 213 4.52 4.38 -18.46
CA VAL A 213 4.44 4.99 -17.14
C VAL A 213 4.44 6.50 -17.22
N VAL A 214 3.55 7.12 -16.44
CA VAL A 214 3.41 8.57 -16.35
C VAL A 214 3.46 8.99 -14.89
N TYR A 215 4.37 9.92 -14.60
CA TYR A 215 4.49 10.50 -13.27
C TYR A 215 3.56 11.71 -13.11
N GLN A 216 2.86 11.77 -11.97
CA GLN A 216 2.05 12.91 -11.56
C GLN A 216 2.37 13.30 -10.12
N LYS A 217 2.60 14.58 -9.87
CA LYS A 217 2.92 15.06 -8.51
C LYS A 217 1.67 15.04 -7.63
N SER A 218 1.73 14.52 -6.40
CA SER A 218 0.54 14.29 -5.54
C SER A 218 -0.35 15.51 -5.27
N ARG A 219 0.14 16.74 -5.49
CA ARG A 219 -0.63 17.99 -5.26
C ARG A 219 -1.51 18.41 -6.44
N THR A 220 -1.47 17.70 -7.56
CA THR A 220 -2.22 18.06 -8.76
C THR A 220 -3.51 17.26 -8.89
N CYS A 221 -4.56 17.86 -9.44
CA CYS A 221 -5.82 17.18 -9.73
C CYS A 221 -5.63 16.06 -10.77
N LEU A 222 -5.92 14.81 -10.39
CA LEU A 222 -5.81 13.64 -11.27
C LEU A 222 -6.85 13.67 -12.40
N GLU A 223 -8.01 14.28 -12.18
CA GLU A 223 -9.06 14.40 -13.22
C GLU A 223 -8.59 15.29 -14.37
N GLN A 224 -7.92 16.40 -14.07
CA GLN A 224 -7.33 17.28 -15.09
C GLN A 224 -6.25 16.57 -15.90
N HIS A 225 -5.46 15.69 -15.26
CA HIS A 225 -4.49 14.85 -15.97
C HIS A 225 -5.18 13.95 -16.98
N LEU A 226 -6.22 13.24 -16.56
CA LEU A 226 -6.97 12.33 -17.40
C LEU A 226 -7.63 13.04 -18.57
N GLN A 227 -8.20 14.23 -18.36
CA GLN A 227 -8.85 15.00 -19.42
C GLN A 227 -7.87 15.39 -20.54
N LYS A 228 -6.64 15.79 -20.19
CA LYS A 228 -5.61 16.24 -21.15
C LYS A 228 -5.05 15.15 -22.05
N ARG A 229 -5.09 13.89 -21.62
CA ARG A 229 -4.50 12.76 -22.38
C ARG A 229 -5.47 12.26 -23.44
N GLU A 230 -5.05 12.19 -24.69
CA GLU A 230 -5.80 11.52 -25.74
C GLU A 230 -5.33 10.06 -25.91
N GLY A 231 -6.26 9.16 -26.22
CA GLY A 231 -5.97 7.74 -26.45
C GLY A 231 -6.70 6.77 -25.52
N ARG A 232 -6.77 5.51 -25.95
CA ARG A 232 -7.43 4.39 -25.23
C ARG A 232 -6.46 3.37 -24.64
N GLN A 233 -5.16 3.50 -24.91
CA GLN A 233 -4.19 2.54 -24.38
C GLN A 233 -4.03 2.74 -22.85
N PRO A 234 -4.12 1.66 -22.07
CA PRO A 234 -3.90 1.73 -20.63
C PRO A 234 -2.45 2.05 -20.32
N TYR A 235 -2.22 2.78 -19.23
CA TYR A 235 -0.89 3.14 -18.75
C TYR A 235 -0.84 3.18 -17.23
N LEU A 236 0.37 3.07 -16.69
CA LEU A 236 0.64 3.17 -15.27
C LEU A 236 0.76 4.65 -14.88
N LEU A 237 -0.12 5.13 -14.01
CA LEU A 237 -0.05 6.45 -13.42
C LEU A 237 0.59 6.35 -12.04
N ALA A 238 1.81 6.87 -11.92
CA ALA A 238 2.58 6.91 -10.69
C ALA A 238 2.38 8.27 -10.01
N VAL A 239 1.79 8.28 -8.81
CA VAL A 239 1.48 9.49 -8.06
C VAL A 239 2.37 9.57 -6.83
N GLY A 240 3.14 10.65 -6.70
CA GLY A 240 4.09 10.81 -5.59
C GLY A 240 4.66 12.22 -5.45
N ARG A 241 5.47 12.44 -4.41
CA ARG A 241 6.13 13.74 -4.17
C ARG A 241 7.20 14.05 -5.22
N ASN A 242 7.93 13.03 -5.64
CA ASN A 242 8.90 12.98 -6.73
C ASN A 242 8.90 11.54 -7.31
N ARG A 243 9.65 11.27 -8.39
CA ARG A 243 9.67 9.95 -9.05
C ARG A 243 10.34 8.84 -8.24
N ASP A 244 11.18 9.21 -7.27
CA ASP A 244 11.84 8.31 -6.31
C ASP A 244 10.95 7.96 -5.10
N GLN A 245 9.86 8.71 -4.89
CA GLN A 245 8.94 8.53 -3.76
C GLN A 245 7.50 8.49 -4.26
N ILE A 246 7.17 7.41 -4.95
CA ILE A 246 5.80 7.12 -5.38
C ILE A 246 4.97 6.65 -4.19
N GLU A 247 3.82 7.30 -4.00
CA GLU A 247 2.88 6.99 -2.92
C GLU A 247 1.80 6.02 -3.40
N HIS A 248 1.34 6.19 -4.64
CA HIS A 248 0.27 5.41 -5.24
C HIS A 248 0.53 5.11 -6.71
N PHE A 249 0.07 3.93 -7.13
CA PHE A 249 -0.01 3.57 -8.54
C PHE A 249 -1.47 3.34 -8.94
N TYR A 250 -1.82 3.73 -10.15
CA TYR A 250 -3.10 3.45 -10.77
C TYR A 250 -2.88 2.90 -12.17
N ILE A 251 -3.75 2.01 -12.63
CA ILE A 251 -3.93 1.80 -14.07
C ILE A 251 -4.94 2.84 -14.54
N ALA A 252 -4.50 3.73 -15.42
CA ALA A 252 -5.38 4.64 -16.13
C ALA A 252 -5.93 3.93 -17.37
N LEU A 253 -7.24 3.77 -17.46
CA LEU A 253 -7.94 3.13 -18.58
C LEU A 253 -9.26 3.85 -18.84
N ASP A 254 -9.48 4.30 -20.08
CA ASP A 254 -10.72 4.97 -20.51
C ASP A 254 -11.19 6.08 -19.55
N LYS A 255 -10.26 6.94 -19.12
CA LYS A 255 -10.49 8.03 -18.16
C LYS A 255 -10.90 7.57 -16.74
N ASN A 256 -10.75 6.28 -16.44
CA ASN A 256 -10.91 5.73 -15.11
C ASN A 256 -9.54 5.44 -14.49
N LEU A 257 -9.48 5.52 -13.16
CA LEU A 257 -8.31 5.10 -12.38
C LEU A 257 -8.67 3.82 -11.63
N ILE A 258 -7.96 2.74 -11.96
CA ILE A 258 -8.08 1.48 -11.24
C ILE A 258 -6.97 1.47 -10.18
N PRO A 259 -7.30 1.52 -8.88
CA PRO A 259 -6.31 1.59 -7.83
C PRO A 259 -5.50 0.29 -7.70
N PHE A 260 -4.18 0.44 -7.62
CA PHE A 260 -3.30 -0.57 -7.06
C PHE A 260 -3.05 -0.24 -5.59
N TYR A 261 -3.13 -1.25 -4.73
CA TYR A 261 -2.38 -1.21 -3.49
C TYR A 261 -1.22 -2.19 -3.62
N PRO A 262 0.01 -1.80 -3.27
CA PRO A 262 1.04 -2.78 -3.04
C PRO A 262 0.57 -3.67 -1.90
N SER A 263 0.35 -4.94 -2.18
CA SER A 263 0.32 -5.99 -1.17
C SER A 263 1.74 -6.19 -0.65
N CYS A 264 2.31 -5.17 -0.02
CA CYS A 264 3.51 -5.26 0.81
C CYS A 264 3.66 -3.97 1.63
N SER A 265 3.13 -4.00 2.85
CA SER A 265 3.90 -3.45 3.96
C SER A 265 5.16 -4.32 4.09
N LYS A 266 6.29 -3.85 3.55
CA LYS A 266 7.61 -4.30 4.01
C LYS A 266 7.78 -3.93 5.48
#